data_AF-A0A2E6ZMB8-F1
#
_entry.id   AF-A0A2E6ZMB8-F1
#
_cell.length_a   1.000
_cell.length_b   1.000
_cell.length_c   1.000
_cell.angle_alpha   90.00
_cell.angle_beta   90.00
_cell.angle_gamma   90.00
#
_symmetry.space_group_name_H-M   'P 1'
#
loop_
_entity.id
_entity.type
_entity.pdbx_description
1 polymer ?
#
loop_
_entity_poly.entity_id
_entity_poly.type
_entity_poly.pdbx_seq_one_letter_code
_entity_poly.pdbx_strand_id
1 'polypeptide(L)'
;MSELVWSVNPFGGAVVDPKSVSSRTGEFATDLSSAIKRWHEENLKVAWLEIPKASFSAIAIASEQGFVFHHVTEEYAMMTIQIEDNAFVPPYATHYIGIGGVVINENDELLVVSEKYRAPGRGPGYKLPGGALLPGEHLAEAAVREVFEETGISTAFEALTFFRHWHDYRYGKSDIYFVARLSPLDNDITIQEEEIAECLWMPLDKFLNEDSVHLFNKTIVKSAAEHEGLKITTIDGYQPAEKFEFFTLS
;
A
#
# COMPACT_ATOMS: atom_id res chain seq x y z
N MET A 1 41.84 -2.99 8.92
CA MET A 1 40.83 -3.92 8.40
C MET A 1 39.50 -3.37 8.89
N SER A 2 38.70 -2.81 7.99
CA SER A 2 37.29 -2.53 8.33
C SER A 2 36.60 -3.89 8.39
N GLU A 3 35.97 -4.21 9.51
CA GLU A 3 35.21 -5.45 9.66
C GLU A 3 33.73 -5.15 9.40
N LEU A 4 33.02 -6.09 8.78
CA LEU A 4 31.57 -6.00 8.61
C LEU A 4 30.93 -6.07 10.01
N VAL A 5 30.21 -5.01 10.41
CA VAL A 5 29.58 -4.94 11.72
C VAL A 5 28.18 -5.49 11.61
N TRP A 6 27.77 -6.34 12.56
CA TRP A 6 26.44 -6.93 12.58
C TRP A 6 26.00 -7.26 14.00
N SER A 7 24.70 -7.49 14.18
CA SER A 7 24.07 -7.85 15.44
C SER A 7 23.04 -8.97 15.25
N VAL A 8 22.63 -9.63 16.33
CA VAL A 8 21.61 -10.69 16.29
C VAL A 8 20.24 -10.10 16.61
N ASN A 9 19.26 -10.31 15.74
CA ASN A 9 17.87 -9.92 15.98
C ASN A 9 17.15 -10.94 16.90
N PRO A 10 15.95 -10.62 17.43
CA PRO A 10 15.20 -11.52 18.33
C PRO A 10 14.83 -12.88 17.75
N PHE A 11 14.93 -13.06 16.43
CA PHE A 11 14.61 -14.30 15.73
C PHE A 11 15.85 -15.16 15.44
N GLY A 12 17.03 -14.74 15.91
CA GLY A 12 18.30 -15.44 15.66
C GLY A 12 18.89 -15.17 14.28
N GLY A 13 18.52 -14.06 13.64
CA GLY A 13 19.11 -13.63 12.37
C GLY A 13 20.21 -12.60 12.56
N ALA A 14 21.24 -12.64 11.71
CA ALA A 14 22.25 -11.59 11.63
C ALA A 14 21.70 -10.36 10.89
N VAL A 15 21.92 -9.17 11.43
CA VAL A 15 21.58 -7.90 10.79
C VAL A 15 22.85 -7.08 10.64
N VAL A 16 23.27 -6.88 9.40
CA VAL A 16 24.47 -6.10 9.06
C VAL A 16 24.18 -4.61 9.24
N ASP A 17 25.09 -3.89 9.88
CA ASP A 17 25.05 -2.43 9.95
C ASP A 17 25.30 -1.87 8.53
N PRO A 18 24.33 -1.17 7.92
CA PRO A 18 24.47 -0.63 6.56
C PRO A 18 25.69 0.29 6.41
N LYS A 19 26.14 0.95 7.49
CA LYS A 19 27.31 1.84 7.48
C LYS A 19 28.63 1.08 7.33
N SER A 20 28.65 -0.20 7.66
CA SER A 20 29.81 -1.06 7.51
C SER A 20 29.93 -1.65 6.09
N VAL A 21 28.90 -1.51 5.25
CA VAL A 21 28.90 -1.98 3.86
C VAL A 21 29.75 -1.06 2.99
N SER A 22 30.92 -1.55 2.58
CA SER A 22 31.86 -0.78 1.77
C SER A 22 31.50 -0.81 0.29
N SER A 23 31.66 0.33 -0.39
CA SER A 23 31.64 0.40 -1.85
C SER A 23 32.92 -0.15 -2.50
N ARG A 24 33.98 -0.39 -1.69
CA ARG A 24 35.24 -1.01 -2.12
C ARG A 24 35.07 -2.53 -2.19
N THR A 25 34.73 -2.98 -3.38
CA THR A 25 34.30 -4.34 -3.71
C THR A 25 35.22 -5.46 -3.20
N GLY A 26 36.55 -5.32 -3.33
CA GLY A 26 37.50 -6.36 -2.90
C GLY A 26 37.58 -6.57 -1.37
N GLU A 27 37.49 -5.49 -0.58
CA GLU A 27 37.48 -5.59 0.88
C GLU A 27 36.14 -6.20 1.34
N PHE A 28 35.03 -5.67 0.81
CA PHE A 28 33.69 -6.15 1.15
C PHE A 28 33.49 -7.64 0.88
N ALA A 29 34.01 -8.18 -0.24
CA ALA A 29 33.91 -9.60 -0.54
C ALA A 29 34.57 -10.48 0.54
N THR A 30 35.75 -10.08 1.01
CA THR A 30 36.50 -10.82 2.04
C THR A 30 35.80 -10.74 3.39
N ASP A 31 35.31 -9.55 3.75
CA ASP A 31 34.62 -9.30 5.01
C ASP A 31 33.29 -10.06 5.07
N LEU A 32 32.51 -10.03 3.98
CA LEU A 32 31.24 -10.75 3.87
C LEU A 32 31.44 -12.27 3.96
N SER A 33 32.45 -12.82 3.30
CA SER A 33 32.75 -14.26 3.35
C SER A 33 33.16 -14.70 4.76
N SER A 34 33.90 -13.85 5.48
CA SER A 34 34.27 -14.10 6.87
C SER A 34 33.07 -14.01 7.81
N ALA A 35 32.16 -13.06 7.58
CA ALA A 35 30.91 -12.93 8.34
C ALA A 35 29.99 -14.14 8.15
N ILE A 36 29.80 -14.63 6.91
CA ILE A 36 29.00 -15.82 6.63
C ILE A 36 29.50 -17.05 7.41
N LYS A 37 30.83 -17.27 7.45
CA LYS A 37 31.41 -18.37 8.23
C LYS A 37 31.08 -18.26 9.71
N ARG A 38 31.22 -17.06 10.29
CA ARG A 38 30.85 -16.81 11.68
C ARG A 38 29.36 -17.05 11.94
N TRP A 39 28.49 -16.63 11.04
CA TRP A 39 27.05 -16.86 11.19
C TRP A 39 26.69 -18.35 11.21
N HIS A 40 27.40 -19.19 10.44
CA HIS A 40 27.27 -20.65 10.55
C HIS A 40 27.81 -21.20 11.87
N GLU A 41 28.99 -20.74 12.33
CA GLU A 41 29.58 -21.16 13.61
C GLU A 41 28.68 -20.78 14.81
N GLU A 42 28.00 -19.65 14.73
CA GLU A 42 27.07 -19.15 15.75
C GLU A 42 25.63 -19.71 15.59
N ASN A 43 25.39 -20.58 14.61
CA ASN A 43 24.08 -21.19 14.33
C ASN A 43 22.96 -20.16 14.13
N LEU A 44 23.25 -19.09 13.40
CA LEU A 44 22.25 -18.09 13.03
C LEU A 44 21.36 -18.61 11.89
N LYS A 45 20.16 -18.04 11.77
CA LYS A 45 19.13 -18.54 10.84
C LYS A 45 19.18 -17.88 9.47
N VAL A 46 19.15 -16.55 9.46
CA VAL A 46 19.07 -15.72 8.26
C VAL A 46 19.98 -14.52 8.46
N ALA A 47 20.74 -14.13 7.44
CA ALA A 47 21.45 -12.86 7.46
C ALA A 47 20.76 -11.83 6.57
N TRP A 48 20.64 -10.61 7.09
CA TRP A 48 20.02 -9.44 6.46
C TRP A 48 21.09 -8.43 6.12
N LEU A 49 21.15 -8.07 4.85
CA LEU A 49 22.14 -7.15 4.29
C LEU A 49 21.42 -6.00 3.59
N GLU A 50 21.33 -4.87 4.28
CA GLU A 50 20.90 -3.61 3.68
C GLU A 50 22.10 -2.95 3.00
N ILE A 51 22.02 -2.78 1.69
CA ILE A 51 23.04 -2.11 0.89
C ILE A 51 22.52 -0.71 0.55
N PRO A 52 23.09 0.36 1.13
CA PRO A 52 22.70 1.73 0.78
C PRO A 52 23.02 2.04 -0.68
N LYS A 53 22.26 2.97 -1.27
CA LYS A 53 22.44 3.46 -2.66
C LYS A 53 23.89 3.81 -3.01
N ALA A 54 24.62 4.44 -2.07
CA ALA A 54 26.02 4.81 -2.25
C ALA A 54 26.97 3.61 -2.42
N SER A 55 26.53 2.41 -2.04
CA SER A 55 27.29 1.16 -2.06
C SER A 55 26.65 0.09 -2.95
N PHE A 56 25.78 0.45 -3.91
CA PHE A 56 25.13 -0.53 -4.81
C PHE A 56 26.11 -1.37 -5.64
N SER A 57 27.37 -0.95 -5.79
CA SER A 57 28.43 -1.81 -6.34
C SER A 57 28.64 -3.10 -5.55
N ALA A 58 28.23 -3.16 -4.29
CA ALA A 58 28.31 -4.35 -3.43
C ALA A 58 27.24 -5.42 -3.74
N ILE A 59 26.18 -5.07 -4.48
CA ILE A 59 25.06 -5.99 -4.79
C ILE A 59 25.55 -7.23 -5.54
N ALA A 60 26.39 -7.04 -6.57
CA ALA A 60 26.93 -8.15 -7.36
C ALA A 60 27.72 -9.13 -6.48
N ILE A 61 28.52 -8.60 -5.55
CA ILE A 61 29.32 -9.42 -4.62
C ILE A 61 28.44 -10.18 -3.65
N ALA A 62 27.44 -9.52 -3.07
CA ALA A 62 26.49 -10.19 -2.19
C ALA A 62 25.77 -11.33 -2.92
N SER A 63 25.33 -11.06 -4.16
CA SER A 63 24.68 -12.06 -5.00
C SER A 63 25.58 -13.25 -5.32
N GLU A 64 26.86 -13.02 -5.62
CA GLU A 64 27.86 -14.09 -5.84
C GLU A 64 28.07 -14.96 -4.59
N GLN A 65 27.85 -14.40 -3.39
CA GLN A 65 27.90 -15.14 -2.12
C GLN A 65 26.56 -15.77 -1.71
N GLY A 66 25.55 -15.78 -2.60
CA GLY A 66 24.28 -16.47 -2.37
C GLY A 66 23.18 -15.62 -1.75
N PHE A 67 23.39 -14.32 -1.56
CA PHE A 67 22.30 -13.43 -1.17
C PHE A 67 21.28 -13.27 -2.31
N VAL A 68 20.01 -13.24 -1.96
CA VAL A 68 18.89 -12.95 -2.86
C VAL A 68 18.19 -11.66 -2.45
N PHE A 69 17.57 -10.97 -3.41
CA PHE A 69 16.78 -9.78 -3.10
C PHE A 69 15.56 -10.13 -2.25
N HIS A 70 15.34 -9.34 -1.20
CA HIS A 70 14.13 -9.35 -0.40
C HIS A 70 13.20 -8.19 -0.80
N HIS A 71 13.74 -6.98 -0.91
CA HIS A 71 13.08 -5.82 -1.53
C HIS A 71 14.08 -4.72 -1.87
N VAL A 72 13.62 -3.72 -2.62
CA VAL A 72 14.43 -2.57 -3.04
C VAL A 72 13.59 -1.30 -2.91
N THR A 73 14.22 -0.22 -2.46
CA THR A 73 13.69 1.15 -2.47
C THR A 73 14.61 2.04 -3.32
N GLU A 74 14.27 3.32 -3.47
CA GLU A 74 15.17 4.28 -4.14
C GLU A 74 16.50 4.50 -3.40
N GLU A 75 16.55 4.17 -2.10
CA GLU A 75 17.64 4.51 -1.19
C GLU A 75 18.46 3.30 -0.73
N TYR A 76 17.92 2.08 -0.81
CA TYR A 76 18.64 0.86 -0.46
C TYR A 76 18.09 -0.39 -1.14
N ALA A 77 18.93 -1.43 -1.20
CA ALA A 77 18.54 -2.78 -1.54
C ALA A 77 18.65 -3.67 -0.30
N MET A 78 17.56 -4.33 0.10
CA MET A 78 17.58 -5.35 1.14
C MET A 78 17.78 -6.71 0.52
N MET A 79 18.86 -7.39 0.90
CA MET A 79 19.16 -8.75 0.49
C MET A 79 19.21 -9.69 1.69
N THR A 80 18.91 -10.96 1.48
CA THR A 80 18.94 -11.99 2.52
C THR A 80 19.63 -13.25 2.05
N ILE A 81 20.21 -14.00 2.99
CA ILE A 81 20.69 -15.36 2.78
C ILE A 81 20.23 -16.24 3.94
N GLN A 82 19.80 -17.46 3.63
CA GLN A 82 19.52 -18.49 4.63
C GLN A 82 20.85 -19.10 5.08
N ILE A 83 21.15 -19.01 6.37
CA ILE A 83 22.32 -19.62 7.01
C ILE A 83 21.97 -21.01 7.53
N GLU A 84 20.77 -21.14 8.08
CA GLU A 84 20.12 -22.43 8.37
C GLU A 84 19.20 -22.79 7.20
N ASP A 85 19.33 -24.03 6.69
CA ASP A 85 18.49 -24.54 5.60
C ASP A 85 17.00 -24.41 5.95
N ASN A 86 16.22 -23.87 5.02
CA ASN A 86 14.77 -23.64 5.17
C ASN A 86 14.39 -22.63 6.26
N ALA A 87 15.32 -21.80 6.75
CA ALA A 87 15.00 -20.72 7.68
C ALA A 87 13.94 -19.77 7.08
N PHE A 88 12.91 -19.47 7.86
CA PHE A 88 11.82 -18.61 7.38
C PHE A 88 12.29 -17.17 7.17
N VAL A 89 12.10 -16.67 5.95
CA VAL A 89 12.26 -15.25 5.61
C VAL A 89 10.86 -14.68 5.38
N PRO A 90 10.37 -13.76 6.24
CA PRO A 90 9.07 -13.14 6.03
C PRO A 90 9.08 -12.33 4.73
N PRO A 91 8.00 -12.34 3.93
CA PRO A 91 7.93 -11.53 2.72
C PRO A 91 7.81 -10.04 3.06
N TYR A 92 8.31 -9.17 2.17
CA TYR A 92 8.29 -7.71 2.37
C TYR A 92 6.88 -7.10 2.34
N ALA A 93 6.26 -7.07 1.17
CA ALA A 93 4.94 -6.51 0.96
C ALA A 93 4.11 -7.46 0.11
N THR A 94 2.98 -7.92 0.62
CA THR A 94 2.15 -8.97 0.00
C THR A 94 0.85 -8.44 -0.61
N HIS A 95 0.46 -7.21 -0.24
CA HIS A 95 -0.79 -6.60 -0.65
C HIS A 95 -0.58 -5.19 -1.19
N TYR A 96 -1.42 -4.81 -2.15
CA TYR A 96 -1.78 -3.44 -2.44
C TYR A 96 -3.02 -3.06 -1.63
N ILE A 97 -3.12 -1.78 -1.27
CA ILE A 97 -4.31 -1.25 -0.61
C ILE A 97 -4.82 -0.09 -1.44
N GLY A 98 -6.11 -0.13 -1.76
CA GLY A 98 -6.83 0.97 -2.39
C GLY A 98 -8.10 1.31 -1.63
N ILE A 99 -8.66 2.48 -1.91
CA ILE A 99 -9.90 2.93 -1.30
C ILE A 99 -10.74 3.75 -2.29
N GLY A 100 -12.05 3.55 -2.24
CA GLY A 100 -13.02 4.39 -2.95
C GLY A 100 -13.93 5.18 -2.01
N GLY A 101 -14.35 6.36 -2.46
CA GLY A 101 -15.30 7.21 -1.76
C GLY A 101 -16.72 7.07 -2.32
N VAL A 102 -17.68 6.71 -1.48
CA VAL A 102 -19.10 6.90 -1.74
C VAL A 102 -19.51 8.23 -1.13
N VAL A 103 -19.82 9.19 -1.99
CA VAL A 103 -20.26 10.54 -1.61
C VAL A 103 -21.68 10.75 -2.10
N ILE A 104 -22.62 10.90 -1.17
CA ILE A 104 -24.04 11.12 -1.48
C ILE A 104 -24.41 12.51 -0.93
N ASN A 105 -24.94 13.38 -1.79
CA ASN A 105 -25.35 14.72 -1.38
C ASN A 105 -26.79 14.73 -0.81
N GLU A 106 -27.25 15.90 -0.35
CA GLU A 106 -28.59 16.07 0.23
C GLU A 106 -29.75 15.82 -0.75
N ASN A 107 -29.46 15.78 -2.06
CA ASN A 107 -30.45 15.52 -3.13
C ASN A 107 -30.53 14.03 -3.51
N ASP A 108 -29.90 13.14 -2.76
CA ASP A 108 -29.79 11.71 -3.06
C ASP A 108 -29.07 11.44 -4.40
N GLU A 109 -28.02 12.22 -4.67
CA GLU A 109 -27.16 12.06 -5.83
C GLU A 109 -25.77 11.57 -5.40
N LEU A 110 -25.26 10.56 -6.11
CA LEU A 110 -23.94 9.96 -5.95
C LEU A 110 -22.92 10.70 -6.82
N LEU A 111 -21.80 11.09 -6.22
CA LEU A 111 -20.63 11.57 -6.97
C LEU A 111 -19.98 10.41 -7.72
N VAL A 112 -19.90 10.51 -9.04
CA VAL A 112 -19.28 9.48 -9.89
C VAL A 112 -18.26 10.08 -10.82
N VAL A 113 -17.21 9.31 -11.10
CA VAL A 113 -16.17 9.65 -12.07
C VAL A 113 -16.15 8.64 -13.20
N SER A 114 -15.57 9.03 -14.32
CA SER A 114 -15.26 8.10 -15.39
C SER A 114 -13.97 8.49 -16.12
N GLU A 115 -13.02 7.56 -16.18
CA GLU A 115 -11.65 7.78 -16.69
C GLU A 115 -11.61 8.10 -18.19
N LYS A 116 -10.54 8.76 -18.66
CA LYS A 116 -10.31 9.05 -20.09
C LYS A 116 -9.99 7.80 -20.92
N TYR A 117 -9.22 6.86 -20.38
CA TYR A 117 -8.70 5.71 -21.12
C TYR A 117 -9.66 4.51 -21.07
N ARG A 118 -10.71 4.55 -21.90
CA ARG A 118 -11.70 3.46 -22.03
C ARG A 118 -11.48 2.64 -23.31
N ALA A 119 -11.95 1.40 -23.29
CA ALA A 119 -12.04 0.60 -24.52
C ALA A 119 -12.94 1.33 -25.55
N PRO A 120 -12.49 1.49 -26.82
CA PRO A 120 -13.25 2.19 -27.84
C PRO A 120 -14.66 1.59 -28.03
N GLY A 121 -15.68 2.45 -28.16
CA GLY A 121 -17.06 2.03 -28.44
C GLY A 121 -17.92 1.68 -27.22
N ARG A 122 -17.42 1.85 -26.00
CA ARG A 122 -18.23 1.81 -24.77
C ARG A 122 -18.52 3.23 -24.28
N GLY A 123 -19.74 3.50 -23.84
CA GLY A 123 -20.12 4.74 -23.17
C GLY A 123 -19.39 4.94 -21.83
N PRO A 124 -19.75 5.95 -21.04
CA PRO A 124 -19.12 6.16 -19.74
C PRO A 124 -19.30 4.97 -18.79
N GLY A 125 -18.17 4.50 -18.27
CA GLY A 125 -18.13 3.51 -17.20
C GLY A 125 -18.02 4.26 -15.90
N TYR A 126 -19.15 4.65 -15.32
CA TYR A 126 -19.15 5.39 -14.06
C TYR A 126 -18.73 4.48 -12.90
N LYS A 127 -17.82 4.98 -12.09
CA LYS A 127 -17.30 4.34 -10.89
C LYS A 127 -17.19 5.37 -9.76
N LEU A 128 -16.86 4.88 -8.58
CA LEU A 128 -16.53 5.74 -7.45
C LEU A 128 -15.17 6.41 -7.68
N PRO A 129 -14.99 7.65 -7.21
CA PRO A 129 -13.66 8.22 -7.08
C PRO A 129 -12.82 7.42 -6.09
N GLY A 130 -11.52 7.28 -6.36
CA GLY A 130 -10.65 6.49 -5.49
C GLY A 130 -9.36 6.00 -6.14
N GLY A 131 -8.39 5.66 -5.29
CA GLY A 131 -7.06 5.27 -5.72
C GLY A 131 -6.31 4.44 -4.67
N ALA A 132 -4.99 4.43 -4.81
CA ALA A 132 -4.10 3.65 -3.95
C ALA A 132 -3.66 4.47 -2.74
N LEU A 133 -3.47 3.82 -1.60
CA LEU A 133 -2.90 4.48 -0.43
C LEU A 133 -1.43 4.83 -0.66
N LEU A 134 -1.02 5.98 -0.14
CA LEU A 134 0.39 6.36 -0.02
C LEU A 134 1.04 5.66 1.18
N PRO A 135 2.38 5.44 1.17
CA PRO A 135 3.07 4.88 2.32
C PRO A 135 2.88 5.71 3.59
N GLY A 136 2.32 5.09 4.64
CA GLY A 136 2.09 5.74 5.93
C GLY A 136 0.81 6.58 6.01
N GLU A 137 -0.03 6.54 4.97
CA GLU A 137 -1.30 7.26 4.93
C GLU A 137 -2.43 6.46 5.59
N HIS A 138 -3.29 7.17 6.34
CA HIS A 138 -4.50 6.59 6.93
C HIS A 138 -5.59 6.37 5.88
N LEU A 139 -6.46 5.36 6.09
CA LEU A 139 -7.54 5.06 5.15
C LEU A 139 -8.51 6.24 5.02
N ALA A 140 -8.86 6.89 6.12
CA ALA A 140 -9.77 8.03 6.08
C ALA A 140 -9.19 9.22 5.31
N GLU A 141 -7.90 9.49 5.51
CA GLU A 141 -7.16 10.54 4.81
C GLU A 141 -7.08 10.23 3.31
N ALA A 142 -6.72 9.00 2.95
CA ALA A 142 -6.66 8.55 1.56
C ALA A 142 -8.01 8.70 0.87
N ALA A 143 -9.12 8.31 1.50
CA ALA A 143 -10.45 8.45 0.92
C ALA A 143 -10.80 9.92 0.63
N VAL A 144 -10.52 10.83 1.58
CA VAL A 144 -10.78 12.27 1.40
C VAL A 144 -9.88 12.86 0.32
N ARG A 145 -8.58 12.52 0.33
CA ARG A 145 -7.61 12.97 -0.66
C ARG A 145 -8.02 12.55 -2.08
N GLU A 146 -8.28 11.26 -2.29
CA GLU A 146 -8.60 10.72 -3.61
C GLU A 146 -9.87 11.36 -4.21
N VAL A 147 -10.91 11.55 -3.39
CA VAL A 147 -12.11 12.27 -3.86
C VAL A 147 -11.78 13.70 -4.26
N PHE A 148 -11.01 14.41 -3.44
CA PHE A 148 -10.64 15.78 -3.73
C PHE A 148 -9.77 15.89 -4.98
N GLU A 149 -8.77 15.02 -5.14
CA GLU A 149 -7.86 15.00 -6.29
C GLU A 149 -8.62 14.78 -7.60
N GLU A 150 -9.51 13.79 -7.67
CA GLU A 150 -10.21 13.48 -8.93
C GLU A 150 -11.38 14.44 -9.25
N THR A 151 -12.03 15.00 -8.23
CA THR A 151 -13.33 15.69 -8.38
C THR A 151 -13.37 17.14 -7.93
N GLY A 152 -12.39 17.59 -7.15
CA GLY A 152 -12.36 18.90 -6.51
C GLY A 152 -13.29 19.06 -5.30
N ILE A 153 -14.12 18.05 -5.00
CA ILE A 153 -15.09 18.11 -3.90
C ILE A 153 -14.40 17.88 -2.56
N SER A 154 -14.56 18.82 -1.63
CA SER A 154 -14.12 18.63 -0.25
C SER A 154 -15.09 17.71 0.47
N THR A 155 -14.58 16.77 1.24
CA THR A 155 -15.42 15.80 1.96
C THR A 155 -14.99 15.60 3.41
N ALA A 156 -15.91 15.15 4.24
CA ALA A 156 -15.65 14.66 5.59
C ALA A 156 -15.83 13.14 5.64
N PHE A 157 -14.84 12.45 6.21
CA PHE A 157 -14.93 11.01 6.41
C PHE A 157 -16.03 10.65 7.42
N GLU A 158 -16.85 9.66 7.08
CA GLU A 158 -17.87 9.15 8.00
C GLU A 158 -17.60 7.75 8.51
N ALA A 159 -17.36 6.78 7.63
CA ALA A 159 -17.25 5.38 8.01
C ALA A 159 -16.60 4.52 6.91
N LEU A 160 -15.96 3.42 7.31
CA LEU A 160 -15.65 2.32 6.40
C LEU A 160 -16.87 1.41 6.28
N THR A 161 -17.33 1.14 5.05
CA THR A 161 -18.61 0.47 4.81
C THR A 161 -18.48 -0.86 4.09
N PHE A 162 -17.35 -1.09 3.42
CA PHE A 162 -17.10 -2.32 2.68
C PHE A 162 -15.59 -2.53 2.51
N PHE A 163 -15.17 -3.78 2.37
CA PHE A 163 -13.87 -4.08 1.79
C PHE A 163 -13.93 -5.37 0.96
N ARG A 164 -13.05 -5.44 -0.05
CA ARG A 164 -12.85 -6.61 -0.90
C ARG A 164 -11.41 -7.06 -0.77
N HIS A 165 -11.20 -8.36 -0.69
CA HIS A 165 -9.89 -8.99 -0.82
C HIS A 165 -9.81 -9.78 -2.13
N TRP A 166 -8.75 -9.57 -2.91
CA TRP A 166 -8.54 -10.20 -4.21
C TRP A 166 -7.09 -10.69 -4.35
N HIS A 167 -6.88 -11.85 -4.98
CA HIS A 167 -5.58 -12.42 -5.30
C HIS A 167 -5.16 -12.17 -6.77
N ASP A 168 -3.89 -12.42 -7.08
CA ASP A 168 -3.34 -12.33 -8.45
C ASP A 168 -3.50 -10.95 -9.11
N TYR A 169 -3.34 -9.89 -8.32
CA TYR A 169 -3.27 -8.51 -8.79
C TYR A 169 -1.87 -8.19 -9.35
N ARG A 170 -1.46 -6.92 -9.33
CA ARG A 170 -0.19 -6.45 -9.88
C ARG A 170 0.99 -7.24 -9.31
N TYR A 171 1.84 -7.75 -10.21
CA TYR A 171 3.05 -8.49 -9.88
C TYR A 171 2.83 -9.74 -8.99
N GLY A 172 1.66 -10.38 -9.11
CA GLY A 172 1.32 -11.58 -8.33
C GLY A 172 1.01 -11.31 -6.86
N LYS A 173 0.80 -10.05 -6.46
CA LYS A 173 0.38 -9.67 -5.11
C LYS A 173 -1.13 -9.69 -4.96
N SER A 174 -1.61 -9.68 -3.73
CA SER A 174 -3.04 -9.51 -3.45
C SER A 174 -3.41 -8.02 -3.38
N ASP A 175 -4.70 -7.72 -3.40
CA ASP A 175 -5.29 -6.39 -3.30
C ASP A 175 -6.36 -6.37 -2.22
N ILE A 176 -6.35 -5.35 -1.37
CA ILE A 176 -7.44 -5.03 -0.46
C ILE A 176 -8.00 -3.68 -0.88
N TYR A 177 -9.27 -3.68 -1.29
CA TYR A 177 -9.97 -2.46 -1.70
C TYR A 177 -11.03 -2.11 -0.66
N PHE A 178 -10.85 -0.97 0.01
CA PHE A 178 -11.79 -0.43 0.98
C PHE A 178 -12.80 0.51 0.32
N VAL A 179 -13.94 0.72 0.97
CA VAL A 179 -14.94 1.71 0.57
C VAL A 179 -15.32 2.54 1.79
N ALA A 180 -15.12 3.85 1.68
CA ALA A 180 -15.50 4.83 2.67
C ALA A 180 -16.81 5.51 2.27
N ARG A 181 -17.69 5.77 3.23
CA ARG A 181 -18.74 6.77 3.08
C ARG A 181 -18.20 8.12 3.51
N LEU A 182 -18.43 9.14 2.70
CA LEU A 182 -18.00 10.52 2.95
C LEU A 182 -19.20 11.46 2.76
N SER A 183 -19.24 12.51 3.56
CA SER A 183 -20.18 13.63 3.40
C SER A 183 -19.54 14.73 2.56
N PRO A 184 -20.20 15.26 1.51
CA PRO A 184 -19.70 16.43 0.80
C PRO A 184 -19.79 17.68 1.68
N LEU A 185 -18.76 18.53 1.61
CA LEU A 185 -18.72 19.85 2.26
C LEU A 185 -19.03 20.97 1.27
N ASP A 186 -18.95 20.67 -0.01
CA ASP A 186 -19.29 21.54 -1.15
C ASP A 186 -19.81 20.67 -2.33
N ASN A 187 -20.24 21.31 -3.42
CA ASN A 187 -20.77 20.61 -4.59
C ASN A 187 -20.11 21.06 -5.92
N ASP A 188 -19.04 21.86 -5.84
CA ASP A 188 -18.44 22.54 -7.00
C ASP A 188 -17.37 21.65 -7.65
N ILE A 189 -17.80 20.84 -8.62
CA ILE A 189 -16.93 19.88 -9.30
C ILE A 189 -15.84 20.61 -10.11
N THR A 190 -14.58 20.25 -9.86
CA THR A 190 -13.42 20.61 -10.67
C THR A 190 -12.60 19.36 -10.93
N ILE A 191 -12.66 18.82 -12.15
CA ILE A 191 -12.04 17.54 -12.47
C ILE A 191 -10.52 17.63 -12.63
N GLN A 192 -9.84 16.56 -12.27
CA GLN A 192 -8.46 16.31 -12.70
C GLN A 192 -8.43 15.90 -14.18
N GLU A 193 -8.07 16.83 -15.05
CA GLU A 193 -8.08 16.58 -16.49
C GLU A 193 -7.05 15.54 -16.94
N GLU A 194 -6.03 15.18 -16.16
CA GLU A 194 -5.07 14.16 -16.58
C GLU A 194 -5.71 12.76 -16.68
N GLU A 195 -6.62 12.43 -15.74
CA GLU A 195 -7.15 11.08 -15.56
C GLU A 195 -8.65 10.99 -15.84
N ILE A 196 -9.42 12.02 -15.47
CA ILE A 196 -10.88 12.00 -15.48
C ILE A 196 -11.44 12.67 -16.73
N ALA A 197 -12.35 11.97 -17.42
CA ALA A 197 -13.05 12.51 -18.58
C ALA A 197 -14.36 13.20 -18.18
N GLU A 198 -14.98 12.71 -17.12
CA GLU A 198 -16.30 13.13 -16.68
C GLU A 198 -16.44 12.89 -15.18
N CYS A 199 -16.99 13.88 -14.47
CA CYS A 199 -17.40 13.79 -13.07
C CYS A 199 -18.76 14.48 -12.93
N LEU A 200 -19.71 13.83 -12.27
CA LEU A 200 -21.05 14.38 -12.08
C LEU A 200 -21.75 13.82 -10.84
N TRP A 201 -22.76 14.55 -10.39
CA TRP A 201 -23.76 14.08 -9.44
C TRP A 201 -24.81 13.26 -10.20
N MET A 202 -24.86 11.95 -9.94
CA MET A 202 -25.82 11.03 -10.56
C MET A 202 -26.90 10.67 -9.54
N PRO A 203 -28.21 10.77 -9.87
CA PRO A 203 -29.26 10.28 -8.98
C PRO A 203 -28.99 8.83 -8.55
N LEU A 204 -29.01 8.57 -7.24
CA LEU A 204 -28.60 7.29 -6.66
C LEU A 204 -29.38 6.12 -7.28
N ASP A 205 -30.71 6.27 -7.37
CA ASP A 205 -31.59 5.30 -8.02
C ASP A 205 -31.20 5.03 -9.48
N LYS A 206 -30.78 6.05 -10.23
CA LYS A 206 -30.32 5.87 -11.60
C LYS A 206 -29.06 5.01 -11.62
N PHE A 207 -28.06 5.31 -10.80
CA PHE A 207 -26.81 4.54 -10.74
C PHE A 207 -27.06 3.07 -10.41
N LEU A 208 -27.92 2.79 -9.43
CA LEU A 208 -28.23 1.42 -9.01
C LEU A 208 -29.00 0.63 -10.08
N ASN A 209 -29.79 1.29 -10.92
CA ASN A 209 -30.58 0.66 -11.98
C ASN A 209 -29.91 0.69 -13.36
N GLU A 210 -28.79 1.37 -13.53
CA GLU A 210 -28.09 1.53 -14.81
C GLU A 210 -27.40 0.22 -15.26
N ASP A 211 -27.78 -0.34 -16.41
CA ASP A 211 -27.23 -1.63 -16.91
C ASP A 211 -25.74 -1.57 -17.22
N SER A 212 -25.23 -0.39 -17.56
CA SER A 212 -23.81 -0.18 -17.86
C SER A 212 -22.91 -0.19 -16.61
N VAL A 213 -23.48 -0.06 -15.41
CA VAL A 213 -22.73 -0.08 -14.15
C VAL A 213 -22.54 -1.52 -13.67
N HIS A 214 -21.29 -1.90 -13.41
CA HIS A 214 -20.95 -3.24 -12.94
C HIS A 214 -21.60 -3.55 -11.59
N LEU A 215 -22.09 -4.80 -11.41
CA LEU A 215 -22.79 -5.24 -10.19
C LEU A 215 -22.01 -4.94 -8.92
N PHE A 216 -20.68 -5.13 -8.94
CA PHE A 216 -19.81 -4.79 -7.80
C PHE A 216 -19.98 -3.34 -7.33
N ASN A 217 -19.98 -2.37 -8.25
CA ASN A 217 -20.13 -0.95 -7.90
C ASN A 217 -21.52 -0.67 -7.31
N LYS A 218 -22.56 -1.32 -7.82
CA LYS A 218 -23.92 -1.23 -7.25
C LYS A 218 -23.95 -1.81 -5.84
N THR A 219 -23.31 -2.95 -5.61
CA THR A 219 -23.26 -3.61 -4.30
C THR A 219 -22.55 -2.75 -3.26
N ILE A 220 -21.40 -2.16 -3.60
CA ILE A 220 -20.66 -1.32 -2.64
C ILE A 220 -21.39 -0.03 -2.31
N VAL A 221 -22.02 0.63 -3.31
CA VAL A 221 -22.83 1.83 -3.09
C VAL A 221 -24.03 1.52 -2.20
N LYS A 222 -24.74 0.41 -2.48
CA LYS A 222 -25.85 -0.04 -1.64
C LYS A 222 -25.41 -0.33 -0.21
N SER A 223 -24.25 -0.99 -0.04
CA SER A 223 -23.68 -1.25 1.30
C SER A 223 -23.43 0.06 2.05
N ALA A 224 -22.83 1.04 1.39
CA ALA A 224 -22.54 2.35 1.97
C ALA A 224 -23.78 3.18 2.29
N ALA A 225 -24.85 3.07 1.48
CA ALA A 225 -26.10 3.78 1.73
C ALA A 225 -26.92 3.15 2.88
N GLU A 226 -26.90 1.83 3.02
CA GLU A 226 -27.81 1.10 3.93
C GLU A 226 -27.21 0.77 5.30
N HIS A 227 -25.88 0.76 5.46
CA HIS A 227 -25.22 0.32 6.69
C HIS A 227 -24.48 1.46 7.38
N GLU A 228 -24.47 1.50 8.72
CA GLU A 228 -23.78 2.55 9.48
C GLU A 228 -22.26 2.58 9.23
N GLY A 229 -21.67 1.40 8.95
CA GLY A 229 -20.24 1.23 8.76
C GLY A 229 -19.44 1.26 10.07
N LEU A 230 -18.11 1.14 9.95
CA LEU A 230 -17.19 1.24 11.08
C LEU A 230 -16.69 2.68 11.21
N LYS A 231 -16.80 3.23 12.42
CA LYS A 231 -16.38 4.59 12.78
C LYS A 231 -14.95 4.61 13.32
N ILE A 232 -14.25 5.71 13.05
CA ILE A 232 -12.92 5.95 13.63
C ILE A 232 -13.05 6.06 15.14
N THR A 233 -12.14 5.42 15.87
CA THR A 233 -12.06 5.48 17.33
C THR A 233 -10.63 5.54 17.82
N THR A 234 -10.46 5.75 19.12
CA THR A 234 -9.17 5.71 19.81
C THR A 234 -9.14 4.55 20.80
N ILE A 235 -7.97 3.93 20.95
CA ILE A 235 -7.74 2.89 21.95
C ILE A 235 -6.65 3.36 22.91
N ASP A 236 -6.96 3.35 24.21
CA ASP A 236 -6.01 3.73 25.26
C ASP A 236 -4.74 2.88 25.20
N GLY A 237 -3.59 3.53 25.30
CA GLY A 237 -2.27 2.90 25.17
C GLY A 237 -1.74 2.80 23.74
N TYR A 238 -2.52 3.16 22.72
CA TYR A 238 -2.08 3.20 21.32
C TYR A 238 -1.96 4.63 20.82
N GLN A 239 -0.80 5.22 21.05
CA GLN A 239 -0.43 6.58 20.66
C GLN A 239 0.96 6.59 19.99
N PRO A 240 1.24 7.54 19.08
CA PRO A 240 0.40 8.68 18.74
C PRO A 240 -0.54 8.39 17.53
N ALA A 241 -1.56 9.22 17.35
CA ALA A 241 -2.63 9.01 16.35
C ALA A 241 -2.14 8.97 14.90
N GLU A 242 -0.97 9.54 14.60
CA GLU A 242 -0.37 9.49 13.25
C GLU A 242 0.14 8.08 12.89
N LYS A 243 0.17 7.15 13.86
CA LYS A 243 0.62 5.76 13.63
C LYS A 243 -0.50 4.73 13.65
N PHE A 244 -1.67 5.09 14.18
CA PHE A 244 -2.74 4.15 14.44
C PHE A 244 -4.09 4.73 14.03
N GLU A 245 -4.83 3.96 13.25
CA GLU A 245 -6.21 4.23 12.88
C GLU A 245 -7.05 3.01 13.24
N PHE A 246 -8.11 3.22 14.03
CA PHE A 246 -8.96 2.13 14.51
C PHE A 246 -10.39 2.35 14.06
N PHE A 247 -11.05 1.27 13.65
CA PHE A 247 -12.43 1.27 13.18
C PHE A 247 -13.27 0.30 14.00
N THR A 248 -14.38 0.76 14.56
CA THR A 248 -15.31 -0.07 15.35
C THR A 248 -16.75 0.19 14.94
N LEU A 249 -17.63 -0.79 15.23
CA LEU A 249 -19.06 -0.52 15.31
C LEU A 249 -19.29 0.43 16.49
N SER A 250 -20.06 1.49 16.25
CA SER A 250 -20.56 2.40 17.29
C SER A 250 -21.69 1.77 18.09
#